data_AF-A0A3C0A363-F1
#
_entry.id   AF-A0A3C0A363-F1
#
_cell.length_a   1.000
_cell.length_b   1.000
_cell.length_c   1.000
_cell.angle_alpha   90.00
_cell.angle_beta   90.00
_cell.angle_gamma   90.00
#
_symmetry.space_group_name_H-M   'P 1'
#
loop_
_entity.id
_entity.type
_entity.pdbx_description
1 polymer ?
#
loop_
_entity_poly.entity_id
_entity_poly.type
_entity_poly.pdbx_seq_one_letter_code
_entity_poly.pdbx_strand_id
1 'polypeptide(L)'
;MRYIGDVLLYLLTGVFYWWWTAHLSVFGTAPNFIFLAALSAAVMARPVKAVAYGFFLGLYLDLLGTNMFGAYALSYTLMAYCVYVMKRHFDMSATFSQLVTAPVMSVACMLFYQVLSLSMAKINPLSLKNFLVEPFLNAVAAPVVFYVFSRLKWKFEIL
;
A
#
# COMPACT_ATOMS: atom_id res chain seq x y z
N MET A 1 11.50 12.01 -19.42
CA MET A 1 12.02 10.81 -18.73
C MET A 1 11.40 10.55 -17.35
N ARG A 2 10.86 11.57 -16.65
CA ARG A 2 10.32 11.44 -15.28
C ARG A 2 9.11 10.48 -15.15
N TYR A 3 8.16 10.51 -16.10
CA TYR A 3 7.00 9.63 -16.13
C TYR A 3 7.32 8.16 -16.45
N ILE A 4 8.37 7.90 -17.25
CA ILE A 4 8.82 6.53 -17.56
C ILE A 4 9.36 5.87 -16.30
N GLY A 5 10.07 6.64 -15.45
CA GLY A 5 10.51 6.18 -14.14
C GLY A 5 9.35 5.82 -13.21
N ASP A 6 8.28 6.64 -13.19
CA ASP A 6 7.08 6.37 -12.40
C ASP A 6 6.39 5.05 -12.85
N VAL A 7 6.28 4.82 -14.16
CA VAL A 7 5.71 3.58 -14.74
C VAL A 7 6.58 2.36 -14.47
N LEU A 8 7.91 2.48 -14.61
CA LEU A 8 8.84 1.40 -14.29
C LEU A 8 8.77 1.04 -12.81
N LEU A 9 8.66 2.02 -11.92
CA LEU A 9 8.54 1.79 -10.50
C LEU A 9 7.26 1.03 -10.18
N TYR A 10 6.13 1.42 -10.77
CA TYR A 10 4.86 0.70 -10.67
C TYR A 10 4.98 -0.77 -11.14
N LEU A 11 5.56 -1.00 -12.32
CA LEU A 11 5.74 -2.34 -12.85
C LEU A 11 6.68 -3.19 -11.97
N LEU A 12 7.79 -2.62 -11.51
CA LEU A 12 8.74 -3.30 -10.65
C LEU A 12 8.12 -3.67 -9.30
N THR A 13 7.32 -2.79 -8.70
CA THR A 13 6.59 -3.10 -7.47
C THR A 13 5.61 -4.26 -7.66
N GLY A 14 4.94 -4.32 -8.81
CA GLY A 14 4.02 -5.40 -9.13
C GLY A 14 4.73 -6.74 -9.33
N VAL A 15 5.80 -6.76 -10.14
CA VAL A 15 6.62 -7.95 -10.39
C VAL A 15 7.28 -8.46 -9.11
N PHE A 16 7.81 -7.54 -8.28
CA PHE A 16 8.40 -7.91 -6.99
C PHE A 16 7.35 -8.50 -6.05
N TYR A 17 6.16 -7.89 -5.95
CA TYR A 17 5.07 -8.43 -5.13
C TYR A 17 4.65 -9.82 -5.60
N TRP A 18 4.50 -10.03 -6.90
CA TRP A 18 4.12 -11.33 -7.46
C TRP A 18 5.18 -12.40 -7.17
N TRP A 19 6.46 -12.09 -7.38
CA TRP A 19 7.56 -13.02 -7.08
C TRP A 19 7.63 -13.34 -5.58
N TRP A 20 7.48 -12.33 -4.73
CA TRP A 20 7.55 -12.47 -3.27
C TRP A 20 6.40 -13.31 -2.72
N THR A 21 5.16 -13.00 -3.12
CA THR A 21 3.99 -13.76 -2.68
C THR A 21 4.02 -15.21 -3.14
N ALA A 22 4.65 -15.50 -4.29
CA ALA A 22 4.84 -16.86 -4.78
C ALA A 22 5.90 -17.68 -4.01
N HIS A 23 6.95 -17.05 -3.46
CA HIS A 23 8.10 -17.78 -2.88
C HIS A 23 8.25 -17.63 -1.35
N LEU A 24 7.74 -16.54 -0.76
CA LEU A 24 8.02 -16.15 0.62
C LEU A 24 6.72 -15.83 1.37
N SER A 25 5.93 -16.88 1.62
CA SER A 25 4.82 -16.80 2.56
C SER A 25 5.29 -17.21 3.97
N VAL A 26 5.19 -16.30 4.94
CA VAL A 26 5.58 -16.58 6.33
C VAL A 26 4.30 -16.86 7.11
N PHE A 27 4.14 -18.07 7.65
CA PHE A 27 2.88 -18.55 8.25
C PHE A 27 1.66 -18.52 7.30
N GLY A 28 1.87 -18.55 5.98
CA GLY A 28 0.79 -18.48 4.98
C GLY A 28 0.23 -17.07 4.77
N THR A 29 0.87 -16.03 5.31
CA THR A 29 0.57 -14.61 5.07
C THR A 29 1.84 -13.87 4.72
N ALA A 30 1.81 -13.04 3.68
CA ALA A 30 2.96 -12.23 3.27
C ALA A 30 2.70 -10.75 3.59
N PRO A 31 3.75 -9.94 3.81
CA PRO A 31 3.59 -8.48 3.89
C PRO A 31 3.01 -7.96 2.59
N ASN A 32 2.08 -7.02 2.70
CA ASN A 32 1.47 -6.41 1.53
C ASN A 32 2.38 -5.29 0.99
N PHE A 33 3.34 -5.67 0.15
CA PHE A 33 4.29 -4.72 -0.42
C PHE A 33 3.61 -3.70 -1.35
N ILE A 34 2.47 -4.03 -1.95
CA ILE A 34 1.72 -3.07 -2.78
C ILE A 34 1.10 -1.98 -1.90
N PHE A 35 0.52 -2.37 -0.76
CA PHE A 35 0.06 -1.42 0.25
C PHE A 35 1.21 -0.53 0.73
N LEU A 36 2.35 -1.13 1.10
CA LEU A 36 3.49 -0.37 1.60
C LEU A 36 4.07 0.58 0.55
N ALA A 37 4.13 0.15 -0.71
CA ALA A 37 4.52 0.98 -1.84
C ALA A 37 3.56 2.17 -2.03
N ALA A 38 2.25 1.92 -1.95
CA ALA A 38 1.23 2.96 -2.05
C ALA A 38 1.32 3.96 -0.88
N LEU A 39 1.54 3.45 0.34
CA LEU A 39 1.73 4.25 1.54
C LEU A 39 3.00 5.12 1.45
N SER A 40 4.13 4.55 1.05
CA SER A 40 5.38 5.28 0.88
C SER A 40 5.26 6.34 -0.22
N ALA A 41 4.60 6.01 -1.33
CA ALA A 41 4.31 6.97 -2.38
C ALA A 41 3.42 8.11 -1.88
N ALA A 42 2.40 7.82 -1.07
CA ALA A 42 1.50 8.83 -0.51
C ALA A 42 2.20 9.82 0.43
N VAL A 43 3.13 9.32 1.25
CA VAL A 43 3.94 10.18 2.13
C VAL A 43 4.86 11.06 1.29
N MET A 44 5.59 10.49 0.33
CA MET A 44 6.69 11.16 -0.36
C MET A 44 6.28 12.02 -1.56
N ALA A 45 5.18 11.70 -2.24
CA ALA A 45 4.79 12.35 -3.49
C ALA A 45 3.88 13.59 -3.26
N ARG A 46 3.72 14.38 -4.33
CA ARG A 46 2.73 15.45 -4.43
C ARG A 46 1.30 14.89 -4.40
N PRO A 47 0.28 15.65 -3.94
CA PRO A 47 -1.08 15.14 -3.71
C PRO A 47 -1.68 14.40 -4.91
N VAL A 48 -1.59 15.00 -6.11
CA VAL A 48 -2.14 14.40 -7.34
C VAL A 48 -1.45 13.08 -7.67
N LYS A 49 -0.12 13.04 -7.55
CA LYS A 49 0.66 11.82 -7.79
C LYS A 49 0.40 10.76 -6.73
N ALA A 50 0.33 11.14 -5.46
CA ALA A 50 0.02 10.25 -4.34
C ALA A 50 -1.30 9.50 -4.55
N VAL A 51 -2.35 10.24 -4.92
CA VAL A 51 -3.66 9.63 -5.20
C VAL A 51 -3.60 8.74 -6.44
N ALA A 52 -2.93 9.17 -7.52
CA ALA A 52 -2.76 8.35 -8.71
C ALA A 52 -2.02 7.02 -8.41
N TYR A 53 -0.92 7.08 -7.66
CA TYR A 53 -0.18 5.89 -7.22
C TYR A 53 -1.05 4.96 -6.37
N GLY A 54 -1.79 5.51 -5.40
CA GLY A 54 -2.75 4.73 -4.59
C GLY A 54 -3.80 4.05 -5.46
N PHE A 55 -4.36 4.76 -6.44
CA PHE A 55 -5.36 4.22 -7.37
C PHE A 55 -4.79 3.08 -8.21
N PHE A 56 -3.69 3.30 -8.92
CA PHE A 56 -3.14 2.30 -9.83
C PHE A 56 -2.63 1.07 -9.08
N LEU A 57 -1.96 1.25 -7.93
CA LEU A 57 -1.50 0.13 -7.11
C LEU A 57 -2.68 -0.66 -6.52
N GLY A 58 -3.76 0.02 -6.12
CA GLY A 58 -4.98 -0.65 -5.70
C GLY A 58 -5.66 -1.41 -6.85
N LEU A 59 -5.72 -0.82 -8.05
CA LEU A 59 -6.25 -1.47 -9.25
C LEU A 59 -5.42 -2.71 -9.62
N TYR A 60 -4.10 -2.65 -9.45
CA TYR A 60 -3.22 -3.81 -9.64
C TYR A 60 -3.58 -4.97 -8.69
N LEU A 61 -3.84 -4.68 -7.41
CA LEU A 61 -4.32 -5.69 -6.46
C LEU A 61 -5.69 -6.25 -6.85
N ASP A 62 -6.60 -5.38 -7.30
CA ASP A 62 -7.92 -5.79 -7.77
C ASP A 62 -7.83 -6.72 -9.00
N LEU A 63 -6.80 -6.57 -9.85
CA LEU A 63 -6.56 -7.44 -11.02
C LEU A 63 -5.91 -8.78 -10.66
N LEU A 64 -5.05 -8.81 -9.63
CA LEU A 64 -4.37 -10.04 -9.20
C LEU A 64 -5.26 -10.95 -8.35
N GLY A 65 -6.26 -10.39 -7.65
CA GLY A 65 -7.19 -11.14 -6.82
C GLY A 65 -8.46 -11.55 -7.56
N THR A 66 -9.11 -12.63 -7.11
CA THR A 66 -10.49 -12.98 -7.48
C THR A 66 -11.53 -12.16 -6.69
N ASN A 67 -11.16 -10.94 -6.33
CA ASN A 67 -11.84 -10.10 -5.35
C ASN A 67 -12.73 -9.06 -6.04
N MET A 68 -13.47 -8.28 -5.26
CA MET A 68 -14.34 -7.24 -5.81
C MET A 68 -13.53 -6.18 -6.55
N PHE A 69 -13.70 -6.11 -7.87
CA PHE A 69 -12.96 -5.17 -8.71
C PHE A 69 -13.21 -3.72 -8.29
N GLY A 70 -12.13 -2.95 -8.11
CA GLY A 70 -12.16 -1.54 -7.72
C GLY A 70 -12.19 -1.28 -6.21
N ALA A 71 -12.32 -2.30 -5.37
CA ALA A 71 -12.38 -2.13 -3.92
C ALA A 71 -11.03 -1.70 -3.34
N TYR A 72 -9.92 -2.30 -3.77
CA TYR A 72 -8.59 -1.87 -3.35
C TYR A 72 -8.21 -0.53 -3.97
N ALA A 73 -8.56 -0.28 -5.23
CA ALA A 73 -8.35 1.02 -5.89
C ALA A 73 -8.98 2.17 -5.08
N LEU A 74 -10.23 1.99 -4.63
CA LEU A 74 -10.91 3.00 -3.82
C LEU A 74 -10.33 3.09 -2.40
N SER A 75 -10.01 1.95 -1.78
CA SER A 75 -9.41 1.93 -0.44
C SER A 75 -8.07 2.68 -0.41
N TYR A 76 -7.21 2.44 -1.41
CA TYR A 76 -5.86 2.99 -1.43
C TYR A 76 -5.81 4.46 -1.87
N THR A 77 -6.76 4.91 -2.71
CA THR A 77 -6.92 6.34 -2.98
C THR A 77 -7.34 7.12 -1.74
N LEU A 78 -8.28 6.57 -0.96
CA LEU A 78 -8.74 7.17 0.28
C LEU A 78 -7.61 7.21 1.32
N MET A 79 -6.84 6.13 1.43
CA MET A 79 -5.63 6.08 2.26
C MET A 79 -4.60 7.13 1.83
N ALA A 80 -4.31 7.26 0.54
CA ALA A 80 -3.39 8.28 0.04
C ALA A 80 -3.86 9.71 0.38
N TYR A 81 -5.17 9.95 0.31
CA TYR A 81 -5.76 11.22 0.72
C TYR A 81 -5.64 11.46 2.24
N CYS A 82 -5.98 10.47 3.06
CA CYS A 82 -5.82 10.55 4.52
C CYS A 82 -4.37 10.85 4.92
N VAL A 83 -3.41 10.15 4.33
CA VAL A 83 -1.97 10.36 4.55
C VAL A 83 -1.55 11.77 4.13
N TYR A 84 -2.08 12.29 3.03
CA TYR A 84 -1.83 13.67 2.60
C TYR A 84 -2.35 14.72 3.59
N VAL A 85 -3.51 14.48 4.22
CA VAL A 85 -4.03 15.37 5.27
C VAL A 85 -3.17 15.26 6.53
N MET A 86 -2.84 14.04 6.96
CA MET A 86 -2.08 13.82 8.19
C MET A 86 -0.64 14.32 8.12
N LYS A 87 0.02 14.25 6.95
CA LYS A 87 1.40 14.74 6.81
C LYS A 87 1.55 16.27 6.94
N ARG A 88 0.44 17.02 6.98
CA ARG A 88 0.46 18.46 7.34
C ARG A 88 0.62 18.68 8.84
N HIS A 89 0.24 17.70 9.65
CA HIS A 89 0.23 17.78 11.11
C HIS A 89 1.35 16.94 11.76
N PHE A 90 1.83 15.90 11.08
CA PHE A 90 2.83 14.98 11.60
C PHE A 90 4.00 14.79 10.63
N ASP A 91 5.21 14.69 11.19
CA ASP A 91 6.39 14.29 10.42
C ASP A 91 6.36 12.78 10.11
N MET A 92 5.71 12.46 8.99
CA MET A 92 5.58 11.09 8.47
C MET A 92 6.91 10.51 7.96
N SER A 93 8.00 11.27 7.94
CA SER A 93 9.32 10.79 7.54
C SER A 93 10.06 10.06 8.68
N ALA A 94 9.70 10.33 9.94
CA ALA A 94 10.30 9.68 11.09
C ALA A 94 9.95 8.18 11.14
N THR A 95 10.93 7.34 11.50
CA THR A 95 10.76 5.88 11.60
C THR A 95 9.64 5.51 12.58
N PHE A 96 9.51 6.24 13.69
CA PHE A 96 8.41 6.05 14.64
C PHE A 96 7.05 6.32 14.00
N SER A 97 6.92 7.39 13.20
CA SER A 97 5.68 7.67 12.49
C SER A 97 5.36 6.58 11.47
N GLN A 98 6.35 6.08 10.72
CA GLN A 98 6.15 4.97 9.78
C GLN A 98 5.67 3.69 10.46
N LEU A 99 6.25 3.35 11.61
CA LEU A 99 5.88 2.19 12.42
C LEU A 99 4.45 2.26 12.96
N VAL A 100 3.92 3.46 13.21
CA VAL A 100 2.55 3.65 13.69
C VAL A 100 1.57 3.79 12.53
N THR A 101 1.91 4.57 11.50
CA THR A 101 1.01 4.83 10.37
C THR A 101 0.77 3.58 9.52
N ALA A 102 1.78 2.74 9.31
CA ALA A 102 1.63 1.52 8.52
C ALA A 102 0.58 0.54 9.07
N PRO A 103 0.62 0.10 10.34
CA PRO A 103 -0.40 -0.79 10.88
C PRO A 103 -1.77 -0.12 10.97
N VAL A 104 -1.83 1.16 11.40
CA VAL A 104 -3.11 1.89 11.52
C VAL A 104 -3.81 2.01 10.15
N MET A 105 -3.08 2.43 9.12
CA MET A 105 -3.64 2.56 7.77
C MET A 105 -3.96 1.19 7.15
N SER A 106 -3.16 0.16 7.46
CA SER A 106 -3.42 -1.21 7.00
C SER A 106 -4.75 -1.72 7.57
N VAL A 107 -4.97 -1.56 8.87
CA VAL A 107 -6.24 -1.93 9.53
C VAL A 107 -7.40 -1.11 8.97
N ALA A 108 -7.23 0.20 8.82
CA ALA A 108 -8.27 1.06 8.26
C ALA A 108 -8.68 0.64 6.83
N CYS A 109 -7.70 0.34 5.97
CA CYS A 109 -7.96 -0.15 4.61
C CYS A 109 -8.66 -1.52 4.61
N MET A 110 -8.23 -2.44 5.48
CA MET A 110 -8.87 -3.76 5.62
C MET A 110 -10.32 -3.65 6.07
N LEU A 111 -10.60 -2.83 7.09
CA LEU A 111 -11.96 -2.61 7.57
C LEU A 111 -12.83 -1.98 6.50
N PHE A 112 -12.31 -0.98 5.80
CA PHE A 112 -13.03 -0.33 4.72
C PHE A 112 -13.33 -1.29 3.55
N TYR A 113 -12.35 -2.10 3.15
CA TYR A 113 -12.54 -3.16 2.17
C TYR A 113 -13.60 -4.17 2.65
N GLN A 114 -13.60 -4.57 3.93
CA GLN A 114 -14.60 -5.50 4.46
C GLN A 114 -16.02 -4.92 4.40
N VAL A 115 -16.19 -3.65 4.76
CA VAL A 115 -17.48 -2.95 4.68
C VAL A 115 -17.99 -2.91 3.24
N LEU A 116 -17.10 -2.63 2.28
CA LEU A 116 -17.44 -2.67 0.85
C LEU A 116 -17.80 -4.09 0.39
N SER A 117 -17.03 -5.10 0.78
CA SER A 117 -17.27 -6.49 0.39
C SER A 117 -18.60 -7.03 0.94
N LEU A 118 -18.93 -6.70 2.19
CA LEU A 118 -20.19 -7.10 2.83
C LEU A 118 -21.41 -6.42 2.21
N SER A 119 -21.27 -5.15 1.84
CA SER A 119 -22.39 -4.36 1.27
C SER A 119 -22.70 -4.75 -0.18
N MET A 120 -21.68 -5.01 -1.00
CA MET A 120 -21.84 -5.18 -2.45
C MET A 120 -21.82 -6.63 -2.92
N ALA A 121 -20.92 -7.45 -2.37
CA ALA A 121 -20.62 -8.76 -2.95
C ALA A 121 -21.09 -9.94 -2.08
N LYS A 122 -21.36 -9.74 -0.78
CA LYS A 122 -21.57 -10.82 0.21
C LYS A 122 -20.50 -11.93 0.14
N ILE A 123 -19.33 -11.60 -0.39
CA ILE A 123 -18.23 -12.54 -0.62
C ILE A 123 -17.11 -12.22 0.37
N ASN A 124 -16.53 -13.30 0.89
CA ASN A 124 -15.36 -13.41 1.76
C ASN A 124 -15.42 -12.70 3.12
N PRO A 125 -15.51 -13.45 4.23
CA PRO A 125 -15.01 -12.94 5.50
C PRO A 125 -13.48 -12.81 5.42
N LEU A 126 -12.93 -11.64 5.74
CA LEU A 126 -11.51 -11.50 6.05
C LEU A 126 -11.08 -12.64 6.97
N SER A 127 -10.07 -13.39 6.55
CA SER A 127 -9.45 -14.36 7.46
C SER A 127 -8.91 -13.59 8.67
N LEU A 128 -9.46 -13.89 9.85
CA LEU A 128 -9.04 -13.29 11.13
C LEU A 128 -7.52 -13.37 11.32
N LYS A 129 -6.90 -14.41 10.77
CA LYS A 129 -5.44 -14.57 10.73
C LYS A 129 -4.75 -13.45 9.95
N ASN A 130 -5.24 -13.12 8.75
CA ASN A 130 -4.67 -12.06 7.93
C ASN A 130 -4.88 -10.69 8.61
N PHE A 131 -6.08 -10.46 9.16
CA PHE A 131 -6.38 -9.21 9.88
C PHE A 131 -5.47 -8.96 11.07
N LEU A 132 -5.11 -10.01 11.82
CA LEU A 132 -4.25 -9.90 13.00
C LEU A 132 -2.76 -9.92 12.69
N VAL A 133 -2.32 -10.55 11.60
CA VAL A 133 -0.88 -10.75 11.33
C VAL A 133 -0.36 -9.75 10.30
N GLU A 134 -1.14 -9.44 9.26
CA GLU A 134 -0.70 -8.60 8.14
C GLU A 134 -0.36 -7.15 8.55
N PRO A 135 -1.11 -6.46 9.45
CA PRO A 135 -0.74 -5.11 9.89
C PRO A 135 0.62 -5.06 10.62
N PHE A 136 0.96 -6.09 11.39
CA PHE A 136 2.25 -6.15 12.10
C PHE A 136 3.39 -6.48 11.14
N LEU A 137 3.16 -7.40 10.19
CA LEU A 137 4.13 -7.65 9.12
C LEU A 137 4.39 -6.39 8.29
N ASN A 138 3.33 -5.64 7.98
CA ASN A 138 3.43 -4.36 7.29
C ASN A 138 4.19 -3.32 8.12
N ALA A 139 3.96 -3.26 9.44
CA ALA A 139 4.69 -2.35 10.32
C ALA A 139 6.21 -2.63 10.31
N VAL A 140 6.61 -3.89 10.41
CA VAL A 140 8.03 -4.29 10.39
C VAL A 140 8.67 -4.04 9.02
N ALA A 141 7.93 -4.29 7.93
CA ALA A 141 8.43 -4.07 6.57
C ALA A 141 8.41 -2.58 6.15
N ALA A 142 7.60 -1.73 6.78
CA ALA A 142 7.41 -0.34 6.38
C ALA A 142 8.72 0.47 6.34
N PRO A 143 9.58 0.49 7.39
CA PRO A 143 10.83 1.25 7.35
C PRO A 143 11.75 0.86 6.19
N VAL A 144 11.80 -0.44 5.86
CA VAL A 144 12.62 -0.98 4.78
C VAL A 144 12.08 -0.49 3.42
N VAL A 145 10.78 -0.59 3.20
CA VAL A 145 10.15 -0.14 1.95
C VAL A 145 10.28 1.37 1.79
N PHE A 146 10.05 2.14 2.86
CA PHE A 146 10.27 3.59 2.86
C PHE A 146 11.73 3.95 2.57
N TYR A 147 12.70 3.23 3.13
CA TYR A 147 14.11 3.44 2.82
C TYR A 147 14.39 3.23 1.32
N VAL A 148 13.90 2.14 0.73
CA VAL A 148 14.08 1.87 -0.71
C VAL A 148 13.45 2.97 -1.57
N PHE A 149 12.22 3.38 -1.26
CA PHE A 149 11.53 4.45 -2.00
C PHE A 149 12.20 5.81 -1.85
N SER A 150 12.71 6.15 -0.66
CA SER A 150 13.43 7.41 -0.44
C SER A 150 14.75 7.45 -1.23
N ARG A 151 15.47 6.33 -1.30
CA ARG A 151 16.68 6.20 -2.13
C ARG A 151 16.36 6.34 -3.62
N LEU A 152 15.28 5.72 -4.09
CA LEU A 152 14.84 5.83 -5.48
C LEU A 152 14.45 7.26 -5.84
N LYS A 153 13.70 7.93 -4.97
CA LYS A 153 13.34 9.35 -5.15
C LYS A 153 14.58 10.23 -5.23
N TRP A 154 15.55 10.04 -4.33
CA TRP A 154 16.75 10.87 -4.30
C TRP A 154 17.66 10.64 -5.52
N LYS A 155 17.77 9.40 -5.98
CA LYS A 155 18.66 9.03 -7.10
C LYS A 155 18.07 9.33 -8.48
N PHE A 156 16.75 9.27 -8.63
CA PHE A 156 16.09 9.35 -9.94
C PHE A 156 15.06 10.48 -10.09
N GLU A 157 14.79 11.26 -9.03
CA GLU A 157 13.73 12.30 -8.99
C GLU A 157 12.32 11.81 -9.38
N ILE A 158 12.09 10.50 -9.24
CA ILE A 158 10.82 9.80 -9.42
C ILE A 158 10.01 9.97 -8.12
N LEU A 159 8.68 10.14 -8.22
CA LEU A 159 7.75 10.63 -7.16
C LEU A 159 7.73 12.15 -6.94
#